data_AF-A0A522X8Y7-F1
#
_entry.id   AF-A0A522X8Y7-F1
#
_cell.length_a   1.000
_cell.length_b   1.000
_cell.length_c   1.000
_cell.angle_alpha   90.00
_cell.angle_beta   90.00
_cell.angle_gamma   90.00
#
_symmetry.space_group_name_H-M   'P 1'
#
loop_
_entity.id
_entity.type
_entity.pdbx_description
1 polymer ?
#
loop_
_entity_poly.entity_id
_entity_poly.type
_entity_poly.pdbx_seq_one_letter_code
_entity_poly.pdbx_strand_id
1 'polypeptide(L)'
;MSTTLKMCLSGLALAAATGAGAEELGRLFFTPEQRAQLEYSQRQGGDAPDDVRSLTVNGIVQKRGGGRTVWINGVPQFSGKSDGRAAESQPVAVPGQSRPVKVKVGQKVLINPTTPGQ
;
A
#
# COMPACT_ATOMS: atom_id res chain seq x y z
N MET A 1 -7.04 27.78 -56.79
CA MET A 1 -7.12 28.38 -55.43
C MET A 1 -8.00 27.51 -54.52
N SER A 2 -7.57 26.29 -54.16
CA SER A 2 -8.38 25.41 -53.26
C SER A 2 -7.53 24.44 -52.41
N THR A 3 -6.21 24.62 -52.39
CA THR A 3 -5.30 23.66 -51.72
C THR A 3 -4.68 24.24 -50.44
N THR A 4 -4.57 25.56 -50.33
CA THR A 4 -3.97 26.24 -49.16
C THR A 4 -4.89 26.29 -47.95
N LEU A 5 -6.22 26.20 -48.16
CA LEU A 5 -7.21 26.23 -47.07
C LEU A 5 -7.29 24.90 -46.30
N LYS A 6 -6.87 23.79 -46.92
CA LYS A 6 -6.91 22.45 -46.29
C LYS A 6 -5.72 22.19 -45.39
N MET A 7 -4.55 22.79 -45.66
CA MET A 7 -3.35 22.58 -44.84
C MET A 7 -3.41 23.27 -43.47
N CYS A 8 -4.09 24.42 -43.34
CA CYS A 8 -4.23 25.08 -42.03
C CYS A 8 -5.21 24.35 -41.09
N LEU A 9 -6.12 23.53 -41.63
CA LEU A 9 -7.14 22.88 -40.80
C LEU A 9 -6.65 21.58 -40.15
N SER A 10 -5.57 20.97 -40.66
CA SER A 10 -5.02 19.72 -40.12
C SER A 10 -4.08 19.93 -38.93
N GLY A 11 -3.46 21.12 -38.78
CA GLY A 11 -2.58 21.42 -37.64
C GLY A 11 -3.32 21.76 -36.35
N LEU A 12 -4.57 22.24 -36.44
CA LEU A 12 -5.34 22.68 -35.28
C LEU A 12 -6.09 21.52 -34.58
N ALA A 13 -6.26 20.38 -35.24
CA ALA A 13 -7.01 19.25 -34.69
C ALA A 13 -6.21 18.43 -33.65
N LEU A 14 -4.87 18.51 -33.63
CA LEU A 14 -4.06 17.69 -32.74
C LEU A 14 -3.81 18.32 -31.36
N ALA A 15 -4.11 19.60 -31.19
CA ALA A 15 -3.97 20.30 -29.90
C ALA A 15 -5.14 20.05 -28.93
N ALA A 16 -6.23 19.42 -29.39
CA ALA A 16 -7.43 19.19 -28.57
C ALA A 16 -7.36 17.92 -27.68
N ALA A 17 -6.28 17.12 -27.77
CA ALA A 17 -6.20 15.83 -27.09
C ALA A 17 -5.48 15.86 -25.72
N THR A 18 -5.12 17.02 -25.17
CA THR A 18 -4.44 17.11 -23.86
C THR A 18 -5.40 17.13 -22.66
N GLY A 19 -6.70 16.91 -22.89
CA GLY A 19 -7.72 16.83 -21.86
C GLY A 19 -8.23 15.41 -21.66
N ALA A 20 -7.35 14.42 -21.52
CA ALA A 20 -7.71 13.20 -20.83
C ALA A 20 -7.97 13.62 -19.38
N GLY A 21 -9.20 14.06 -19.10
CA GLY A 21 -9.65 14.33 -17.75
C GLY A 21 -9.39 13.07 -16.96
N ALA A 22 -8.35 13.10 -16.14
CA ALA A 22 -8.31 12.26 -14.97
C ALA A 22 -9.65 12.53 -14.31
N GLU A 23 -10.57 11.56 -14.39
CA GLU A 23 -11.75 11.54 -13.55
C GLU A 23 -11.21 11.84 -12.16
N GLU A 24 -11.47 13.05 -11.68
CA GLU A 24 -10.81 13.59 -10.50
C GLU A 24 -11.32 12.71 -9.37
N LEU A 25 -10.56 11.64 -9.06
CA LEU A 25 -10.75 10.81 -7.88
C LEU A 25 -10.91 11.82 -6.77
N GLY A 26 -12.16 12.05 -6.35
CA GLY A 26 -12.56 13.31 -5.71
C GLY A 26 -11.54 13.69 -4.66
N ARG A 27 -11.08 14.95 -4.65
CA ARG A 27 -10.10 15.39 -3.64
C ARG A 27 -10.63 15.01 -2.26
N LEU A 28 -9.97 14.06 -1.61
CA LEU A 28 -10.35 13.57 -0.29
C LEU A 28 -10.27 14.68 0.78
N PHE A 29 -9.55 15.77 0.45
CA PHE A 29 -9.38 16.96 1.29
C PHE A 29 -9.76 18.20 0.51
N PHE A 30 -10.67 18.98 1.06
CA PHE A 30 -11.20 20.20 0.44
C PHE A 30 -10.32 21.43 0.73
N THR A 31 -9.37 21.34 1.67
CA THR A 31 -8.40 22.41 1.96
C THR A 31 -6.94 21.90 2.02
N PRO A 32 -5.93 22.73 1.67
CA PRO A 32 -4.51 22.40 1.80
C PRO A 32 -4.07 22.05 3.22
N GLU A 33 -4.68 22.68 4.23
CA GLU A 33 -4.34 22.53 5.64
C GLU A 33 -4.75 21.14 6.15
N GLN A 34 -5.93 20.64 5.74
CA GLN A 34 -6.37 19.28 6.06
C GLN A 34 -5.41 18.23 5.50
N ARG A 35 -4.88 18.45 4.29
CA ARG A 35 -3.86 17.59 3.68
C ARG A 35 -2.57 17.63 4.49
N ALA A 36 -2.06 18.82 4.82
CA ALA A 36 -0.82 18.97 5.58
C ALA A 36 -0.89 18.28 6.95
N GLN A 37 -2.04 18.33 7.61
CA GLN A 37 -2.26 17.65 8.89
C GLN A 37 -2.25 16.12 8.76
N LEU A 38 -2.85 15.56 7.69
CA LEU A 38 -2.77 14.12 7.41
C LEU A 38 -1.34 13.69 7.08
N GLU A 39 -0.64 14.46 6.23
CA GLU A 39 0.74 14.15 5.87
C GLU A 39 1.65 14.16 7.12
N TYR A 40 1.43 15.11 8.02
CA TYR A 40 2.14 15.18 9.29
C TYR A 40 1.81 13.97 10.19
N SER A 41 0.54 13.60 10.34
CA SER A 41 0.15 12.43 11.13
C SER A 41 0.64 11.12 10.54
N GLN A 42 0.67 11.00 9.20
CA GLN A 42 1.24 9.84 8.51
C GLN A 42 2.74 9.73 8.75
N ARG A 43 3.51 10.83 8.72
CA ARG A 43 4.93 10.82 9.08
C ARG A 43 5.16 10.45 10.55
N GLN A 44 4.25 10.80 11.44
CA GLN A 44 4.34 10.45 12.85
C GLN A 44 3.92 9.01 13.17
N GLY A 45 2.92 8.48 12.47
CA GLY A 45 2.34 7.16 12.72
C GLY A 45 2.88 6.05 11.82
N GLY A 46 3.46 6.40 10.66
CA GLY A 46 3.98 5.44 9.67
C GLY A 46 5.39 4.92 9.99
N ASP A 47 6.15 5.68 10.77
CA ASP A 47 7.54 5.38 11.15
C ASP A 47 7.74 5.51 12.66
N ALA A 48 6.76 5.12 13.48
CA ALA A 48 7.10 4.79 14.86
C ALA A 48 8.19 3.71 14.77
N PRO A 49 9.41 3.95 15.30
CA PRO A 49 10.51 3.00 15.13
C PRO A 49 9.97 1.65 15.58
N ASP A 50 10.00 0.68 14.67
CA ASP A 50 9.60 -0.68 15.00
C ASP A 50 10.30 -1.04 16.29
N ASP A 51 9.50 -1.16 17.35
CA ASP A 51 10.01 -1.69 18.58
C ASP A 51 10.50 -3.09 18.21
N VAL A 52 11.82 -3.26 18.20
CA VAL A 52 12.54 -4.48 17.75
C VAL A 52 12.06 -5.71 18.51
N ARG A 53 11.34 -5.50 19.62
CA ARG A 53 10.71 -6.53 20.44
C ARG A 53 9.24 -6.76 20.09
N SER A 54 8.75 -6.24 18.98
CA SER A 54 7.35 -6.38 18.59
C SER A 54 7.14 -6.41 17.09
N LEU A 55 6.10 -7.11 16.69
CA LEU A 55 5.76 -7.40 15.32
C LEU A 55 4.27 -7.09 15.13
N THR A 56 3.97 -6.15 14.25
CA THR A 56 2.63 -5.64 13.97
C THR A 56 2.25 -5.95 12.54
N VAL A 57 1.12 -6.62 12.34
CA VAL A 57 0.57 -6.82 10.99
C VAL A 57 -0.19 -5.57 10.58
N ASN A 58 0.42 -4.72 9.76
CA ASN A 58 -0.21 -3.50 9.27
C ASN A 58 -1.37 -3.79 8.32
N GLY A 59 -1.26 -4.86 7.52
CA GLY A 59 -2.28 -5.20 6.54
C GLY A 59 -1.93 -6.41 5.68
N ILE A 60 -2.90 -6.86 4.90
CA ILE A 60 -2.75 -7.98 3.96
C ILE A 60 -3.26 -7.51 2.60
N VAL A 61 -2.40 -7.56 1.58
CA VAL A 61 -2.75 -7.28 0.19
C VAL A 61 -2.86 -8.59 -0.57
N GLN A 62 -3.99 -8.79 -1.24
CA GLN A 62 -4.28 -10.00 -1.99
C GLN A 62 -4.74 -9.64 -3.40
N LYS A 63 -3.99 -10.11 -4.40
CA LYS A 63 -4.42 -10.03 -5.79
C LYS A 63 -5.39 -11.19 -6.06
N ARG A 64 -6.56 -10.91 -6.65
CA ARG A 64 -7.51 -11.95 -7.08
C ARG A 64 -6.81 -12.95 -8.00
N GLY A 65 -6.87 -14.24 -7.66
CA GLY A 65 -6.18 -15.31 -8.39
C GLY A 65 -4.64 -15.25 -8.36
N GLY A 66 -4.08 -14.37 -7.52
CA GLY A 66 -2.64 -14.11 -7.44
C GLY A 66 -2.06 -14.38 -6.06
N GLY A 67 -0.86 -13.84 -5.88
CA GLY A 67 -0.13 -13.90 -4.62
C GLY A 67 -0.73 -13.02 -3.53
N ARG A 68 -0.31 -13.30 -2.31
CA ARG A 68 -0.62 -12.52 -1.11
C ARG A 68 0.65 -11.94 -0.51
N THR A 69 0.56 -10.69 -0.08
CA THR A 69 1.64 -9.97 0.61
C THR A 69 1.11 -9.50 1.97
N VAL A 70 1.79 -9.88 3.04
CA VAL A 70 1.50 -9.41 4.40
C VAL A 70 2.48 -8.28 4.72
N TRP A 71 1.96 -7.14 5.16
CA TRP A 71 2.77 -6.03 5.62
C TRP A 71 2.97 -6.18 7.12
N ILE A 72 4.22 -6.38 7.51
CA ILE A 72 4.65 -6.56 8.89
C ILE A 72 5.59 -5.43 9.18
N ASN A 73 5.30 -4.61 10.19
CA ASN A 73 6.23 -3.57 10.62
C ASN A 73 6.65 -2.66 9.44
N GLY A 74 5.68 -2.32 8.57
CA GLY A 74 5.91 -1.55 7.34
C GLY A 74 6.66 -2.30 6.21
N VAL A 75 7.16 -3.51 6.46
CA VAL A 75 7.90 -4.31 5.48
C VAL A 75 6.98 -5.32 4.78
N PRO A 76 6.96 -5.36 3.43
CA PRO A 76 6.17 -6.32 2.67
C PRO A 76 6.80 -7.72 2.70
N GLN A 77 6.04 -8.74 3.09
CA GLN A 77 6.44 -10.15 3.08
C GLN A 77 5.49 -10.98 2.21
N PHE A 78 6.05 -11.70 1.24
CA PHE A 78 5.26 -12.58 0.36
C PHE A 78 4.85 -13.86 1.11
N SER A 79 3.54 -14.16 1.13
CA SER A 79 2.97 -15.31 1.85
C SER A 79 2.43 -16.41 0.93
N GLY A 80 2.84 -16.43 -0.34
CA GLY A 80 2.45 -17.45 -1.31
C GLY A 80 1.17 -17.14 -2.10
N LYS A 81 0.63 -18.18 -2.75
CA LYS A 81 -0.61 -18.10 -3.54
C LYS A 81 -1.81 -17.93 -2.61
N SER A 82 -2.71 -17.06 -3.02
CA SER A 82 -3.95 -16.83 -2.30
C SER A 82 -5.08 -17.68 -2.89
N ASP A 83 -5.92 -18.22 -2.03
CA ASP A 83 -7.12 -19.00 -2.37
C ASP A 83 -8.32 -18.12 -2.75
N GLY A 84 -8.11 -16.81 -2.89
CA GLY A 84 -9.15 -15.82 -3.17
C GLY A 84 -10.02 -15.43 -1.96
N ARG A 85 -9.90 -16.12 -0.83
CA ARG A 85 -10.64 -15.79 0.40
C ARG A 85 -9.89 -14.72 1.19
N ALA A 86 -10.61 -13.73 1.72
CA ALA A 86 -10.05 -12.79 2.69
C ALA A 86 -9.63 -13.57 3.94
N ALA A 87 -8.36 -13.47 4.31
CA ALA A 87 -7.85 -14.18 5.46
C ALA A 87 -8.11 -13.36 6.73
N GLU A 88 -8.89 -13.93 7.64
CA GLU A 88 -9.14 -13.34 8.96
C GLU A 88 -7.89 -13.33 9.85
N SER A 89 -6.93 -14.23 9.60
CA SER A 89 -5.63 -14.30 10.27
C SER A 89 -4.58 -14.88 9.33
N GLN A 90 -3.31 -14.51 9.53
CA GLN A 90 -2.17 -15.06 8.79
C GLN A 90 -1.15 -15.69 9.73
N PRO A 91 -0.57 -16.85 9.37
CA PRO A 91 0.61 -17.35 10.05
C PRO A 91 1.79 -16.43 9.73
N VAL A 92 2.36 -15.83 10.78
CA VAL A 92 3.53 -14.96 10.70
C VAL A 92 4.67 -15.64 11.45
N ALA A 93 5.83 -15.73 10.83
CA ALA A 93 7.04 -16.20 11.48
C ALA A 93 7.51 -15.13 12.48
N VAL A 94 7.47 -15.47 13.76
CA VAL A 94 7.95 -14.59 14.83
C VAL A 94 9.36 -15.07 15.22
N PRO A 95 10.37 -14.20 15.18
CA PRO A 95 11.71 -14.56 15.62
C PRO A 95 11.67 -15.15 17.03
N GLY A 96 12.36 -16.28 17.21
CA GLY A 96 12.42 -16.96 18.50
C GLY A 96 11.25 -17.89 18.85
N GLN A 97 10.25 -17.99 17.97
CA GLN A 97 9.23 -19.01 18.06
C GLN A 97 9.42 -20.05 16.96
N SER A 98 9.40 -21.33 17.35
CA SER A 98 9.55 -22.44 16.41
C SER A 98 8.35 -22.62 15.48
N ARG A 99 7.17 -22.10 15.85
CA ARG A 99 5.94 -22.21 15.07
C ARG A 99 5.43 -20.82 14.69
N PRO A 100 4.95 -20.63 13.44
CA PRO A 100 4.28 -19.40 13.04
C PRO A 100 3.06 -19.12 13.92
N VAL A 101 2.87 -17.85 14.30
CA VAL A 101 1.71 -17.41 15.08
C VAL A 101 0.64 -16.92 14.13
N LYS A 102 -0.62 -17.29 14.37
CA LYS A 102 -1.76 -16.70 13.65
C LYS A 102 -2.03 -15.29 14.18
N VAL A 103 -1.81 -14.30 13.34
CA VAL A 103 -1.95 -12.88 13.69
C VAL A 103 -3.01 -12.24 12.81
N LYS A 104 -3.85 -11.39 13.42
CA LYS A 104 -4.84 -10.57 12.70
C LYS A 104 -4.24 -9.21 12.30
N VAL A 105 -4.84 -8.55 11.32
CA VAL A 105 -4.48 -7.16 11.00
C VAL A 105 -4.69 -6.27 12.22
N GLY A 106 -3.71 -5.41 12.51
CA GLY A 106 -3.69 -4.53 13.69
C GLY A 106 -3.24 -5.20 14.99
N GLN A 107 -3.04 -6.52 15.00
CA GLN A 107 -2.53 -7.21 16.18
C GLN A 107 -1.01 -7.01 16.30
N LYS A 108 -0.59 -6.57 17.49
CA LYS A 108 0.81 -6.45 17.91
C LYS A 108 1.21 -7.71 18.68
N VAL A 109 2.29 -8.36 18.26
CA VAL A 109 2.86 -9.55 18.89
C VAL A 109 4.20 -9.19 19.48
N LEU A 110 4.43 -9.48 20.75
CA LEU A 110 5.73 -9.29 21.38
C LEU A 110 6.67 -10.43 20.98
N ILE A 111 7.87 -10.07 20.54
CA ILE A 111 8.96 -10.99 20.26
C ILE A 111 9.65 -11.25 21.59
N ASN A 112 9.47 -12.45 22.14
CA ASN A 112 10.30 -12.89 23.25
C ASN A 112 11.72 -13.09 22.72
N PRO A 113 12.75 -12.46 23.31
CA PRO A 113 14.12 -12.78 22.95
C PRO A 113 14.35 -14.24 23.31
N THR A 114 14.52 -15.11 22.30
CA THR A 114 15.09 -16.43 22.55
C THR A 114 16.50 -16.19 23.03
N THR A 115 16.79 -16.55 24.28
CA THR A 115 18.15 -16.71 24.76
C THR A 115 18.84 -17.70 23.82
N PRO A 116 19.85 -17.32 23.04
CA PRO A 116 20.62 -18.28 22.27
C PRO A 116 21.44 -19.12 23.26
N GLY A 117 21.03 -20.37 23.47
CA GLY A 117 21.84 -21.42 24.09
C GLY A 117 22.11 -21.28 25.59
N GLN A 118 21.45 -22.14 26.37
CA GLN A 118 22.11 -22.90 27.45
C GLN A 118 21.73 -24.36 27.23
#